data_AF-A0A6J1AR37-F1
#
_entry.id   AF-A0A6J1AR37-F1
#
_cell.length_a   1.000
_cell.length_b   1.000
_cell.length_c   1.000
_cell.angle_alpha   90.00
_cell.angle_beta   90.00
_cell.angle_gamma   90.00
#
_symmetry.space_group_name_H-M   'P 1'
#
loop_
_entity.id
_entity.type
_entity.pdbx_description
1 polymer ?
#
loop_
_entity_poly.entity_id
_entity_poly.type
_entity_poly.pdbx_seq_one_letter_code
_entity_poly.pdbx_strand_id
1 'polypeptide(L)'
;MTLYIGREASKLWKRICAEITTEINLLLDNWKYLLAGLIFQYIHGLAARGVHYLHQPGPTLQDLGFVLLPELGQDKAYISETVFTFIFLSFVLWTFHPFIFKSKKIYTVLVWCRVLAFLVASQILRIITFYSTQLPGPNYHCREGSKLARLPKPKSVLEVLLINFPRGVIYGCGDLIFSSHMIFTLVFVLTYQKYGTRRCIKQFAWLVAIIQSFLIVASRKHYTVDVVVAWYTVNLVVFFIDKKLPELPDRSNGSLPLLLPLSTKDKDSKTKEENHKLLNGNSIDPADWRPRTQVNGKTLEDANGIHVDTAMNGA
;
A
#
# COMPACT_ATOMS: atom_id res chain seq x y z
N MET A 1 -36.92 -17.78 19.94
CA MET A 1 -35.77 -16.85 19.80
C MET A 1 -34.46 -17.59 19.50
N THR A 2 -34.16 -18.68 20.20
CA THR A 2 -32.96 -19.53 20.04
C THR A 2 -32.81 -20.16 18.64
N LEU A 3 -33.88 -20.67 18.03
CA LEU A 3 -33.83 -21.27 16.68
C LEU A 3 -33.52 -20.24 15.57
N TYR A 4 -33.93 -18.98 15.75
CA TYR A 4 -33.68 -17.91 14.78
C TYR A 4 -32.21 -17.45 14.85
N ILE A 5 -31.63 -17.41 16.06
CA ILE A 5 -30.21 -17.11 16.30
C ILE A 5 -29.32 -18.20 15.69
N GLY A 6 -29.66 -19.49 15.86
CA GLY A 6 -28.91 -20.60 15.26
C GLY A 6 -28.91 -20.59 13.72
N ARG A 7 -30.02 -20.16 13.10
CA ARG A 7 -30.14 -20.07 11.64
C ARG A 7 -29.34 -18.90 11.05
N GLU A 8 -29.32 -17.75 11.72
CA GLU A 8 -28.49 -16.61 11.32
C GLU A 8 -26.99 -16.87 11.53
N ALA A 9 -26.61 -17.54 12.63
CA ALA A 9 -25.25 -17.98 12.86
C ALA A 9 -24.77 -18.98 11.79
N SER A 10 -25.62 -19.94 11.40
CA SER A 10 -25.31 -20.89 10.32
C SER A 10 -25.12 -20.23 8.95
N LYS A 11 -25.92 -19.20 8.63
CA LYS A 11 -25.77 -18.42 7.40
C LYS A 11 -24.48 -17.60 7.40
N LEU A 12 -24.17 -16.95 8.52
CA LEU A 12 -22.92 -16.19 8.70
C LEU A 12 -21.70 -17.10 8.57
N TRP A 13 -21.75 -18.28 9.20
CA TRP A 13 -20.68 -19.28 9.13
C TRP A 13 -20.42 -19.76 7.71
N LYS A 14 -21.47 -20.18 6.98
CA LYS A 14 -21.35 -20.61 5.58
C LYS A 14 -20.76 -19.52 4.68
N ARG A 15 -21.12 -18.26 4.95
CA ARG A 15 -20.57 -17.11 4.23
C ARG A 15 -19.09 -16.90 4.55
N ILE A 16 -18.72 -16.90 5.83
CA ILE A 16 -17.33 -16.76 6.26
C ILE A 16 -16.49 -17.87 5.61
N CYS A 17 -16.97 -19.11 5.62
CA CYS A 17 -16.30 -20.22 4.92
C CYS A 17 -16.13 -19.94 3.42
N ALA A 18 -17.18 -19.49 2.72
CA ALA A 18 -17.10 -19.20 1.29
C ALA A 18 -16.11 -18.07 0.96
N GLU A 19 -16.13 -16.96 1.72
CA GLU A 19 -15.18 -15.86 1.52
C GLU A 19 -13.76 -16.31 1.85
N ILE A 20 -13.56 -17.09 2.93
CA ILE A 20 -12.26 -17.67 3.29
C ILE A 20 -11.76 -18.57 2.16
N THR A 21 -12.59 -19.44 1.57
CA THR A 21 -12.17 -20.29 0.46
C THR A 21 -11.72 -19.46 -0.75
N THR A 22 -12.45 -18.39 -1.09
CA THR A 22 -12.04 -17.51 -2.20
C THR A 22 -10.74 -16.76 -1.91
N GLU A 23 -10.55 -16.28 -0.68
CA GLU A 23 -9.33 -15.57 -0.28
C GLU A 23 -8.15 -16.53 -0.17
N ILE A 24 -8.34 -17.78 0.25
CA ILE A 24 -7.30 -18.82 0.25
C ILE A 24 -6.86 -19.13 -1.18
N ASN A 25 -7.78 -19.26 -2.14
CA ASN A 25 -7.41 -19.48 -3.53
C ASN A 25 -6.58 -18.31 -4.08
N LEU A 26 -7.04 -17.07 -3.84
CA LEU A 26 -6.27 -15.87 -4.22
C LEU A 26 -4.92 -15.78 -3.51
N LEU A 27 -4.84 -16.21 -2.25
CA LEU A 27 -3.60 -16.29 -1.48
C LEU A 27 -2.65 -17.31 -2.11
N LEU A 28 -3.13 -18.50 -2.48
CA LEU A 28 -2.33 -19.53 -3.14
C LEU A 28 -1.84 -19.09 -4.53
N ASP A 29 -2.57 -18.23 -5.22
CA ASP A 29 -2.12 -17.68 -6.50
C ASP A 29 -1.06 -16.58 -6.31
N ASN A 30 -1.17 -15.78 -5.23
CA ASN A 30 -0.37 -14.57 -5.01
C ASN A 30 0.63 -14.64 -3.85
N TRP A 31 0.79 -15.79 -3.18
CA TRP A 31 1.57 -15.93 -1.94
C TRP A 31 3.02 -15.46 -2.10
N LYS A 32 3.60 -15.64 -3.29
CA LYS A 32 4.98 -15.21 -3.60
C LYS A 32 5.17 -13.72 -3.39
N TYR A 33 4.18 -12.89 -3.80
CA TYR A 33 4.25 -11.43 -3.63
C TYR A 33 4.14 -11.02 -2.17
N LEU A 34 3.22 -11.66 -1.42
CA LEU A 34 3.08 -11.40 0.01
C LEU A 34 4.34 -11.83 0.78
N LEU A 35 4.86 -13.03 0.50
CA LEU A 35 6.07 -13.52 1.14
C LEU A 35 7.27 -12.64 0.80
N ALA A 36 7.44 -12.24 -0.46
CA ALA A 36 8.49 -11.30 -0.86
C ALA A 36 8.35 -9.96 -0.12
N GLY A 37 7.13 -9.43 0.00
CA GLY A 37 6.85 -8.21 0.77
C GLY A 37 7.22 -8.35 2.25
N LEU A 38 6.87 -9.47 2.89
CA LEU A 38 7.19 -9.74 4.30
C LEU A 38 8.69 -9.93 4.53
N ILE A 39 9.37 -10.67 3.65
CA ILE A 39 10.84 -10.82 3.69
C ILE A 39 11.49 -9.44 3.55
N PHE A 40 10.96 -8.59 2.68
CA PHE A 40 11.47 -7.23 2.52
C PHE A 40 11.22 -6.35 3.76
N GLN A 41 10.08 -6.48 4.44
CA GLN A 41 9.86 -5.80 5.73
C GLN A 41 10.94 -6.17 6.75
N TYR A 42 11.31 -7.45 6.79
CA TYR A 42 12.40 -7.93 7.63
C TYR A 42 13.76 -7.34 7.22
N ILE A 43 14.07 -7.32 5.92
CA ILE A 43 15.30 -6.70 5.39
C ILE A 43 15.36 -5.20 5.72
N HIS A 44 14.27 -4.48 5.58
CA HIS A 44 14.18 -3.07 5.95
C HIS A 44 14.42 -2.88 7.46
N GLY A 45 13.87 -3.74 8.32
CA GLY A 45 14.15 -3.72 9.75
C GLY A 45 15.64 -3.97 10.08
N LEU A 46 16.26 -4.90 9.36
CA LEU A 46 17.69 -5.20 9.48
C LEU A 46 18.54 -4.00 9.05
N ALA A 47 18.17 -3.35 7.95
CA ALA A 47 18.82 -2.14 7.44
C ALA A 47 18.73 -0.97 8.43
N ALA A 48 17.56 -0.72 9.00
CA ALA A 48 17.36 0.32 10.01
C ALA A 48 18.23 0.07 11.25
N ARG A 49 18.30 -1.19 11.72
CA ARG A 49 19.20 -1.58 12.81
C ARG A 49 20.67 -1.46 12.42
N GLY A 50 21.02 -1.78 11.17
CA GLY A 50 22.36 -1.63 10.63
C GLY A 50 22.86 -0.20 10.74
N VAL A 51 22.01 0.78 10.41
CA VAL A 51 22.36 2.20 10.53
C VAL A 51 22.45 2.68 11.96
N HIS A 52 21.71 2.08 12.91
CA HIS A 52 21.92 2.37 14.33
C HIS A 52 23.36 2.07 14.77
N TYR A 53 23.98 0.98 14.29
CA TYR A 53 25.39 0.71 14.61
C TYR A 53 26.35 1.76 14.03
N LEU A 54 25.99 2.37 12.90
CA LEU A 54 26.77 3.43 12.24
C LEU A 54 26.51 4.82 12.85
N HIS A 55 25.39 4.97 13.58
CA HIS A 55 24.97 6.23 14.17
C HIS A 55 26.07 6.87 15.01
N GLN A 56 26.34 8.14 14.71
CA GLN A 56 27.19 8.98 15.53
C GLN A 56 26.32 10.06 16.20
N PRO A 57 26.32 10.14 17.54
CA PRO A 57 25.61 11.20 18.22
C PRO A 57 26.27 12.55 17.91
N GLY A 58 25.46 13.58 17.79
CA GLY A 58 25.89 14.94 17.51
C GLY A 58 24.83 15.95 17.95
N PRO A 59 25.10 17.25 17.83
CA PRO A 59 24.12 18.28 18.13
C PRO A 59 22.89 18.15 17.22
N THR A 60 21.72 18.44 17.77
CA THR A 60 20.47 18.40 17.01
C THR A 60 20.48 19.47 15.93
N LEU A 61 20.05 19.11 14.72
CA LEU A 61 19.98 20.06 13.61
C LEU A 61 18.91 21.11 13.85
N GLN A 62 19.12 22.30 13.28
CA GLN A 62 18.11 23.35 13.29
C GLN A 62 16.92 22.91 12.43
N ASP A 63 15.74 22.91 13.02
CA ASP A 63 14.51 22.49 12.37
C ASP A 63 13.37 23.46 12.70
N LEU A 64 12.72 23.98 11.66
CA LEU A 64 11.62 24.93 11.80
C LEU A 64 10.44 24.33 12.56
N GLY A 65 10.14 23.04 12.37
CA GLY A 65 9.07 22.41 13.15
C GLY A 65 9.43 22.24 14.61
N PHE A 66 10.72 22.21 14.93
CA PHE A 66 11.14 22.19 16.32
C PHE A 66 11.01 23.54 17.01
N VAL A 67 11.15 24.62 16.24
CA VAL A 67 10.90 25.99 16.71
C VAL A 67 9.40 26.25 16.85
N LEU A 68 8.59 25.76 15.91
CA LEU A 68 7.15 26.04 15.87
C LEU A 68 6.34 25.19 16.86
N LEU A 69 6.71 23.91 17.05
CA LEU A 69 5.96 22.99 17.89
C LEU A 69 6.60 22.85 19.27
N PRO A 70 5.81 22.98 20.35
CA PRO A 70 6.32 22.73 21.69
C PRO A 70 6.75 21.27 21.81
N GLU A 71 7.84 21.05 22.53
CA GLU A 71 8.29 19.69 22.81
C GLU A 71 7.32 18.99 23.75
N LEU A 72 6.97 17.73 23.42
CA LEU A 72 6.07 16.94 24.26
C LEU A 72 6.73 16.46 25.57
N GLY A 73 8.06 16.44 25.61
CA GLY A 73 8.86 15.85 26.69
C GLY A 73 9.01 14.33 26.57
N GLN A 74 9.98 13.78 27.30
CA GLN A 74 10.31 12.35 27.28
C GLN A 74 9.14 11.48 27.79
N ASP A 75 8.42 11.95 28.81
CA ASP A 75 7.31 11.21 29.43
C ASP A 75 6.11 11.04 28.51
N LYS A 76 5.94 11.92 27.52
CA LYS A 76 4.81 11.90 26.57
C LYS A 76 5.21 11.40 25.18
N ALA A 77 6.45 10.97 24.99
CA ALA A 77 6.93 10.47 23.68
C ALA A 77 6.16 9.23 23.19
N TYR A 78 5.49 8.49 24.08
CA TYR A 78 4.63 7.35 23.72
C TYR A 78 3.36 7.75 22.97
N ILE A 79 2.87 8.99 23.11
CA ILE A 79 1.60 9.44 22.50
C ILE A 79 1.63 9.25 20.99
N SER A 80 2.75 9.59 20.33
CA SER A 80 2.87 9.43 18.88
C SER A 80 2.93 7.95 18.44
N GLU A 81 3.45 7.05 19.27
CA GLU A 81 3.38 5.59 19.01
C GLU A 81 1.96 5.06 19.21
N THR A 82 1.25 5.52 20.25
CA THR A 82 -0.12 5.09 20.52
C THR A 82 -1.04 5.46 19.36
N VAL A 83 -0.93 6.68 18.84
CA VAL A 83 -1.73 7.11 17.67
C VAL A 83 -1.35 6.31 16.43
N PHE A 84 -0.05 6.09 16.17
CA PHE A 84 0.37 5.22 15.06
C PHE A 84 -0.16 3.79 15.19
N THR A 85 -0.06 3.20 16.37
CA THR A 85 -0.57 1.85 16.65
C THR A 85 -2.08 1.79 16.44
N PHE A 86 -2.81 2.83 16.86
CA PHE A 86 -4.25 2.94 16.62
C PHE A 86 -4.57 3.01 15.13
N ILE A 87 -3.84 3.80 14.33
CA ILE A 87 -3.99 3.86 12.86
C ILE A 87 -3.73 2.48 12.25
N PHE A 88 -2.63 1.83 12.64
CA PHE A 88 -2.23 0.52 12.13
C PHE A 88 -3.29 -0.54 12.41
N LEU A 89 -3.72 -0.67 13.68
CA LEU A 89 -4.74 -1.63 14.07
C LEU A 89 -6.08 -1.34 13.39
N SER A 90 -6.48 -0.07 13.31
CA SER A 90 -7.72 0.33 12.63
C SER A 90 -7.71 -0.05 11.15
N PHE A 91 -6.57 0.13 10.47
CA PHE A 91 -6.42 -0.28 9.07
C PHE A 91 -6.48 -1.80 8.92
N VAL A 92 -5.74 -2.55 9.74
CA VAL A 92 -5.76 -4.01 9.72
C VAL A 92 -7.18 -4.53 9.95
N LEU A 93 -7.87 -4.05 10.97
CA LEU A 93 -9.27 -4.41 11.24
C LEU A 93 -10.20 -4.07 10.07
N TRP A 94 -9.98 -2.94 9.41
CA TRP A 94 -10.74 -2.59 8.20
C TRP A 94 -10.46 -3.55 7.03
N THR A 95 -9.24 -4.07 6.87
CA THR A 95 -8.97 -5.05 5.80
C THR A 95 -9.79 -6.33 5.97
N PHE A 96 -10.14 -6.70 7.20
CA PHE A 96 -11.02 -7.85 7.48
C PHE A 96 -12.53 -7.52 7.46
N HIS A 97 -12.89 -6.27 7.20
CA HIS A 97 -14.29 -5.84 7.09
C HIS A 97 -15.15 -6.66 6.09
N PRO A 98 -14.63 -7.13 4.93
CA PRO A 98 -15.40 -7.98 4.01
C PRO A 98 -15.88 -9.31 4.60
N PHE A 99 -15.18 -9.86 5.60
CA PHE A 99 -15.59 -11.10 6.29
C PHE A 99 -16.77 -10.87 7.24
N ILE A 100 -16.86 -9.68 7.84
CA ILE A 100 -17.86 -9.35 8.87
C ILE A 100 -19.09 -8.69 8.26
N PHE A 101 -18.89 -7.74 7.35
CA PHE A 101 -19.97 -6.92 6.78
C PHE A 101 -20.31 -7.34 5.36
N LYS A 102 -21.56 -7.12 4.95
CA LYS A 102 -22.08 -7.58 3.64
C LYS A 102 -21.46 -6.91 2.40
N SER A 103 -20.36 -6.18 2.54
CA SER A 103 -19.72 -5.36 1.51
C SER A 103 -18.77 -6.18 0.63
N LYS A 104 -19.21 -6.52 -0.58
CA LYS A 104 -18.47 -7.31 -1.57
C LYS A 104 -17.49 -6.49 -2.44
N LYS A 105 -16.86 -5.41 -1.96
CA LYS A 105 -16.07 -4.54 -2.86
C LYS A 105 -14.58 -4.87 -2.95
N ILE A 106 -14.02 -5.61 -1.99
CA ILE A 106 -12.57 -5.68 -1.81
C ILE A 106 -12.18 -7.12 -1.47
N TYR A 107 -11.08 -7.60 -2.06
CA TYR A 107 -10.38 -8.80 -1.62
C TYR A 107 -9.19 -8.42 -0.74
N THR A 108 -9.12 -9.01 0.45
CA THR A 108 -8.13 -8.73 1.49
C THR A 108 -6.73 -9.02 0.99
N VAL A 109 -6.53 -10.19 0.36
CA VAL A 109 -5.22 -10.60 -0.19
C VAL A 109 -4.71 -9.59 -1.22
N LEU A 110 -5.56 -9.15 -2.14
CA LEU A 110 -5.15 -8.24 -3.21
C LEU A 110 -4.82 -6.84 -2.68
N VAL A 111 -5.52 -6.36 -1.65
CA VAL A 111 -5.17 -5.11 -0.96
C VAL A 111 -3.81 -5.24 -0.29
N TRP A 112 -3.55 -6.33 0.42
CA TRP A 112 -2.25 -6.54 1.07
C TRP A 112 -1.10 -6.69 0.07
N CYS A 113 -1.32 -7.33 -1.08
CA CYS A 113 -0.33 -7.36 -2.17
C CYS A 113 0.05 -5.93 -2.62
N ARG A 114 -0.93 -5.04 -2.81
CA ARG A 114 -0.68 -3.65 -3.20
C ARG A 114 -0.03 -2.84 -2.09
N VAL A 115 -0.53 -2.94 -0.86
CA VAL A 115 0.03 -2.25 0.31
C VAL A 115 1.49 -2.65 0.49
N LEU A 116 1.82 -3.94 0.42
CA LEU A 116 3.19 -4.40 0.50
C LEU A 116 4.04 -3.89 -0.67
N ALA A 117 3.52 -3.85 -1.91
CA ALA A 117 4.24 -3.27 -3.03
C ALA A 117 4.57 -1.78 -2.82
N PHE A 118 3.61 -0.99 -2.34
CA PHE A 118 3.83 0.43 -2.00
C PHE A 118 4.86 0.59 -0.88
N LEU A 119 4.79 -0.25 0.15
CA LEU A 119 5.72 -0.24 1.28
C LEU A 119 7.13 -0.62 0.83
N VAL A 120 7.29 -1.70 0.07
CA VAL A 120 8.59 -2.16 -0.45
C VAL A 120 9.25 -1.05 -1.27
N ALA A 121 8.54 -0.46 -2.24
CA ALA A 121 9.10 0.60 -3.06
C ALA A 121 9.52 1.82 -2.22
N SER A 122 8.66 2.26 -1.30
CA SER A 122 8.97 3.40 -0.41
C SER A 122 10.15 3.10 0.53
N GLN A 123 10.25 1.87 1.01
CA GLN A 123 11.32 1.43 1.91
C GLN A 123 12.66 1.21 1.20
N ILE A 124 12.67 0.79 -0.07
CA ILE A 124 13.91 0.78 -0.88
C ILE A 124 14.48 2.19 -0.96
N LEU A 125 13.65 3.17 -1.32
CA LEU A 125 14.07 4.58 -1.37
C LEU A 125 14.59 5.05 -0.02
N ARG A 126 13.89 4.69 1.07
CA ARG A 126 14.30 5.01 2.44
C ARG A 126 15.67 4.41 2.80
N ILE A 127 15.89 3.12 2.49
CA ILE A 127 17.17 2.44 2.77
C ILE A 127 18.31 3.18 2.07
N ILE A 128 18.12 3.52 0.79
CA ILE A 128 19.12 4.27 0.02
C ILE A 128 19.42 5.62 0.67
N THR A 129 18.40 6.36 1.12
CA THR A 129 18.59 7.69 1.70
C THR A 129 19.32 7.68 3.03
N PHE A 130 18.92 6.83 3.98
CA PHE A 130 19.58 6.84 5.30
C PHE A 130 20.97 6.17 5.29
N TYR A 131 21.27 5.29 4.33
CA TYR A 131 22.64 4.78 4.16
C TYR A 131 23.52 5.78 3.43
N SER A 132 22.97 6.57 2.52
CA SER A 132 23.71 7.63 1.83
C SER A 132 24.04 8.80 2.75
N THR A 133 23.10 9.22 3.61
CA THR A 133 23.30 10.36 4.51
C THR A 133 22.79 10.03 5.90
N GLN A 134 23.69 10.08 6.89
CA GLN A 134 23.36 9.85 8.29
C GLN A 134 23.18 11.18 9.01
N LEU A 135 22.03 11.35 9.68
CA LEU A 135 21.75 12.53 10.50
C LEU A 135 21.82 12.18 11.99
N PRO A 136 22.19 13.14 12.87
CA PRO A 136 22.11 12.95 14.32
C PRO A 136 20.64 12.86 14.76
N GLY A 137 20.34 11.93 15.67
CA GLY A 137 18.98 11.64 16.12
C GLY A 137 18.44 12.74 17.03
N PRO A 138 17.26 13.33 16.75
CA PRO A 138 16.69 14.37 17.60
C PRO A 138 16.14 13.84 18.92
N ASN A 139 15.88 12.53 18.99
CA ASN A 139 15.28 11.85 20.12
C ASN A 139 16.22 11.82 21.33
N TYR A 140 15.66 11.97 22.53
CA TYR A 140 16.40 12.07 23.79
C TYR A 140 17.42 10.93 23.99
N HIS A 141 17.07 9.72 23.60
CA HIS A 141 17.92 8.54 23.78
C HIS A 141 19.04 8.42 22.73
N CYS A 142 19.01 9.23 21.65
CA CYS A 142 20.05 9.28 20.62
C CYS A 142 21.08 10.40 20.84
N ARG A 143 20.87 11.27 21.85
CA ARG A 143 21.76 12.39 22.15
C ARG A 143 23.04 11.93 22.84
N GLU A 144 24.08 12.77 22.75
CA GLU A 144 25.35 12.57 23.45
C GLU A 144 25.12 12.33 24.96
N GLY A 145 25.80 11.33 25.52
CA GLY A 145 25.67 10.92 26.93
C GLY A 145 24.60 9.86 27.21
N SER A 146 23.71 9.54 26.27
CA SER A 146 22.76 8.43 26.42
C SER A 146 23.44 7.07 26.17
N LYS A 147 23.17 6.10 27.05
CA LYS A 147 23.65 4.70 26.90
C LYS A 147 23.08 3.99 25.66
N LEU A 148 21.99 4.52 25.09
CA LEU A 148 21.31 3.95 23.91
C LEU A 148 21.70 4.64 22.60
N ALA A 149 22.46 5.74 22.66
CA ALA A 149 22.82 6.52 21.47
C ALA A 149 23.70 5.73 20.51
N ARG A 150 24.59 4.88 21.03
CA ARG A 150 25.43 4.01 20.21
C ARG A 150 25.27 2.56 20.65
N LEU A 151 24.90 1.69 19.71
CA LEU A 151 24.93 0.25 19.96
C LEU A 151 26.39 -0.23 20.04
N PRO A 152 26.74 -1.12 20.99
CA PRO A 152 28.06 -1.73 21.04
C PRO A 152 28.32 -2.51 19.75
N LYS A 153 29.59 -2.62 19.32
CA LYS A 153 29.95 -3.40 18.13
C LYS A 153 29.38 -4.83 18.27
N PRO A 154 28.67 -5.35 17.27
CA PRO A 154 28.03 -6.66 17.36
C PRO A 154 29.09 -7.74 17.54
N LYS A 155 28.88 -8.64 18.52
CA LYS A 155 29.84 -9.72 18.80
C LYS A 155 29.66 -10.92 17.86
N SER A 156 28.51 -10.99 17.17
CA SER A 156 28.19 -12.05 16.22
C SER A 156 27.22 -11.56 15.15
N VAL A 157 27.29 -12.14 13.95
CA VAL A 157 26.33 -11.92 12.86
C VAL A 157 24.89 -12.30 13.26
N LEU A 158 24.76 -13.27 14.18
CA LEU A 158 23.47 -13.65 14.74
C LEU A 158 22.85 -12.51 15.54
N GLU A 159 23.63 -11.69 16.25
CA GLU A 159 23.10 -10.58 17.02
C GLU A 159 22.49 -9.50 16.12
N VAL A 160 23.06 -9.31 14.93
CA VAL A 160 22.54 -8.38 13.92
C VAL A 160 21.26 -8.94 13.28
N LEU A 161 21.28 -10.23 12.93
CA LEU A 161 20.15 -10.96 12.32
C LEU A 161 18.95 -11.14 13.27
N LEU A 162 19.19 -11.44 14.55
CA LEU A 162 18.15 -11.57 15.57
C LEU A 162 17.71 -10.16 16.02
N ILE A 163 16.85 -9.55 15.21
CA ILE A 163 16.20 -8.28 15.54
C ILE A 163 15.36 -8.49 16.80
N ASN A 164 15.76 -7.87 17.91
CA ASN A 164 14.86 -7.67 19.06
C ASN A 164 13.79 -6.64 18.64
N PHE A 165 12.82 -7.10 17.83
CA PHE A 165 11.78 -6.29 17.18
C PHE A 165 11.17 -5.20 18.07
N PRO A 166 10.69 -5.49 19.30
CA PRO A 166 10.07 -4.46 20.12
C PRO A 166 11.04 -3.37 20.56
N ARG A 167 12.31 -3.71 20.80
CA ARG A 167 13.31 -2.73 21.27
C ARG A 167 13.92 -1.93 20.11
N GLY A 168 14.14 -2.57 18.96
CA GLY A 168 14.67 -1.92 17.76
C GLY A 168 13.69 -0.95 17.10
N VAL A 169 12.38 -1.22 17.19
CA VAL A 169 11.35 -0.32 16.64
C VAL A 169 11.14 0.92 17.53
N ILE A 170 11.32 0.78 18.84
CA ILE A 170 11.06 1.87 19.81
C ILE A 170 12.31 2.73 20.06
N TYR A 171 13.49 2.12 20.03
CA TYR A 171 14.77 2.77 20.36
C TYR A 171 15.74 2.77 19.18
N GLY A 172 15.25 2.95 17.96
CA GLY A 172 16.09 3.12 16.77
C GLY A 172 16.68 4.53 16.68
N CYS A 173 17.97 4.63 16.34
CA CYS A 173 18.66 5.88 16.08
C CYS A 173 19.29 5.87 14.68
N GLY A 174 19.30 7.02 14.00
CA GLY A 174 19.95 7.22 12.71
C GLY A 174 19.11 6.92 11.47
N ASP A 175 17.87 6.44 11.62
CA ASP A 175 16.95 6.10 10.52
C ASP A 175 16.02 7.27 10.12
N LEU A 176 16.58 8.46 9.98
CA LEU A 176 15.79 9.69 10.00
C LEU A 176 15.10 9.98 8.66
N ILE A 177 15.77 9.76 7.52
CA ILE A 177 15.22 10.08 6.19
C ILE A 177 14.66 8.81 5.51
N PHE A 178 13.36 8.65 5.19
CA PHE A 178 12.12 9.35 5.58
C PHE A 178 11.37 8.59 6.69
N SER A 179 10.43 9.20 7.42
CA SER A 179 9.78 8.53 8.57
C SER A 179 8.95 7.27 8.20
N SER A 180 9.23 6.11 8.82
CA SER A 180 8.42 4.89 8.63
C SER A 180 6.97 5.09 9.05
N HIS A 181 6.72 5.74 10.19
CA HIS A 181 5.36 5.97 10.69
C HIS A 181 4.52 6.71 9.66
N MET A 182 5.12 7.69 8.98
CA MET A 182 4.47 8.43 7.91
C MET A 182 4.29 7.59 6.64
N ILE A 183 5.26 6.78 6.25
CA ILE A 183 5.13 5.85 5.12
C ILE A 183 3.93 4.92 5.33
N PHE A 184 3.86 4.24 6.47
CA PHE A 184 2.74 3.35 6.78
C PHE A 184 1.40 4.10 6.85
N THR A 185 1.36 5.23 7.58
CA THR A 185 0.13 6.02 7.74
C THR A 185 -0.41 6.50 6.40
N LEU A 186 0.45 7.07 5.54
CA LEU A 186 0.04 7.59 4.22
C LEU A 186 -0.38 6.47 3.28
N VAL A 187 0.35 5.34 3.24
CA VAL A 187 -0.06 4.17 2.44
C VAL A 187 -1.44 3.68 2.87
N PHE A 188 -1.71 3.60 4.18
CA PHE A 188 -3.02 3.18 4.69
C PHE A 188 -4.13 4.17 4.36
N VAL A 189 -3.89 5.47 4.55
CA VAL A 189 -4.87 6.53 4.26
C VAL A 189 -5.18 6.59 2.76
N LEU A 190 -4.17 6.50 1.89
CA LEU A 190 -4.35 6.48 0.43
C LEU A 190 -5.08 5.22 -0.03
N THR A 191 -4.74 4.06 0.54
CA THR A 191 -5.43 2.80 0.25
C THR A 191 -6.90 2.91 0.67
N TYR A 192 -7.18 3.46 1.85
CA TYR A 192 -8.55 3.70 2.31
C TYR A 192 -9.27 4.77 1.48
N GLN A 193 -8.57 5.79 0.99
CA GLN A 193 -9.13 6.80 0.10
C GLN A 193 -9.61 6.17 -1.20
N LYS A 194 -8.84 5.23 -1.76
CA LYS A 194 -9.16 4.51 -2.99
C LYS A 194 -10.30 3.51 -2.82
N TYR A 195 -10.20 2.62 -1.84
CA TYR A 195 -11.14 1.49 -1.70
C TYR A 195 -12.25 1.71 -0.66
N GLY A 196 -12.08 2.65 0.26
CA GLY A 196 -13.06 2.96 1.29
C GLY A 196 -14.33 3.60 0.72
N THR A 197 -15.47 3.32 1.35
CA THR A 197 -16.78 3.80 0.90
C THR A 197 -17.28 5.02 1.68
N ARG A 198 -16.96 5.13 2.97
CA ARG A 198 -17.51 6.16 3.88
C ARG A 198 -16.70 7.46 3.82
N ARG A 199 -17.31 8.54 3.33
CA ARG A 199 -16.68 9.87 3.22
C ARG A 199 -16.18 10.43 4.55
N CYS A 200 -16.96 10.28 5.63
CA CYS A 200 -16.57 10.79 6.95
C CYS A 200 -15.28 10.13 7.45
N ILE A 201 -15.12 8.82 7.25
CA ILE A 201 -13.91 8.10 7.66
C ILE A 201 -12.71 8.51 6.79
N LYS A 202 -12.92 8.80 5.51
CA LYS A 202 -11.84 9.35 4.64
C LYS A 202 -11.32 10.68 5.18
N GLN A 203 -12.21 11.61 5.50
CA GLN A 203 -11.83 12.92 6.06
C GLN A 203 -11.14 12.76 7.42
N PHE A 204 -11.68 11.90 8.28
CA PHE A 204 -11.08 11.59 9.57
C PHE A 204 -9.69 10.96 9.42
N ALA A 205 -9.49 10.05 8.48
CA ALA A 205 -8.20 9.42 8.22
C ALA A 205 -7.13 10.43 7.79
N TRP A 206 -7.49 11.39 6.92
CA TRP A 206 -6.60 12.50 6.56
C TRP A 206 -6.29 13.43 7.74
N LEU A 207 -7.30 13.78 8.53
CA LEU A 207 -7.11 14.59 9.74
C LEU A 207 -6.14 13.90 10.72
N VAL A 208 -6.33 12.60 10.97
CA VAL A 208 -5.46 11.81 11.83
C VAL A 208 -4.03 11.73 11.27
N ALA A 209 -3.85 11.63 9.95
CA ALA A 209 -2.52 11.64 9.34
C ALA A 209 -1.78 12.98 9.54
N ILE A 210 -2.51 14.10 9.46
CA ILE A 210 -1.97 15.44 9.73
C ILE A 210 -1.60 15.56 11.22
N ILE A 211 -2.48 15.13 12.12
CA ILE A 211 -2.20 15.14 13.57
C ILE A 211 -0.98 14.26 13.90
N GLN A 212 -0.90 13.06 13.31
CA GLN A 212 0.24 12.17 13.47
C GLN A 212 1.56 12.82 13.00
N SER A 213 1.52 13.55 11.88
CA SER A 213 2.68 14.28 11.36
C SER A 213 3.22 15.28 12.38
N PHE A 214 2.34 16.09 12.98
CA PHE A 214 2.73 17.05 14.01
C PHE A 214 3.22 16.37 15.30
N LEU A 215 2.56 15.30 15.74
CA LEU A 215 2.97 14.55 16.93
C LEU A 215 4.35 13.89 16.78
N ILE A 216 4.70 13.40 15.59
CA ILE A 216 6.03 12.84 15.32
C ILE A 216 7.12 13.90 15.48
N VAL A 217 6.90 15.11 14.94
CA VAL A 217 7.85 16.23 15.06
C VAL A 217 7.91 16.76 16.50
N ALA A 218 6.77 16.90 17.18
CA ALA A 218 6.69 17.36 18.57
C ALA A 218 7.31 16.36 19.56
N SER A 219 7.28 15.05 19.25
CA SER A 219 7.96 14.01 20.02
C SER A 219 9.47 13.90 19.75
N ARG A 220 10.02 14.77 18.88
CA ARG A 220 11.45 14.80 18.50
C ARG A 220 11.95 13.44 17.98
N LYS A 221 11.08 12.65 17.34
CA LYS A 221 11.48 11.36 16.75
C LYS A 221 12.12 11.52 15.39
N HIS A 222 11.54 12.41 14.59
CA HIS A 222 12.00 12.75 13.26
C HIS A 222 12.05 14.26 13.10
N TYR A 223 12.88 14.72 12.18
CA TYR A 223 12.89 16.11 11.74
C TYR A 223 11.68 16.38 10.82
N THR A 224 11.32 17.65 10.63
CA THR A 224 10.26 18.02 9.70
C THR A 224 10.53 17.56 8.28
N VAL A 225 11.78 17.61 7.83
CA VAL A 225 12.17 17.17 6.50
C VAL A 225 11.80 15.70 6.27
N ASP A 226 11.96 14.86 7.28
CA ASP A 226 11.64 13.42 7.20
C ASP A 226 10.13 13.19 6.98
N VAL A 227 9.30 14.04 7.59
CA VAL A 227 7.84 14.00 7.45
C VAL A 227 7.41 14.58 6.10
N VAL A 228 7.91 15.76 5.75
CA VAL A 228 7.57 16.46 4.48
C VAL A 228 7.97 15.62 3.27
N VAL A 229 9.18 15.06 3.27
CA VAL A 229 9.61 14.24 2.13
C VAL A 229 8.85 12.91 2.09
N ALA A 230 8.43 12.34 3.23
CA ALA A 230 7.50 11.20 3.22
C ALA A 230 6.16 11.55 2.55
N TRP A 231 5.61 12.74 2.83
CA TRP A 231 4.38 13.22 2.17
C TRP A 231 4.52 13.29 0.65
N TYR A 232 5.61 13.83 0.13
CA TYR A 232 5.82 13.87 -1.33
C TYR A 232 6.07 12.48 -1.93
N THR A 233 7.02 11.75 -1.35
CA THR A 233 7.53 10.50 -1.93
C THR A 233 6.46 9.41 -1.92
N VAL A 234 5.73 9.24 -0.82
CA VAL A 234 4.73 8.16 -0.70
C VAL A 234 3.59 8.39 -1.68
N ASN A 235 3.08 9.62 -1.79
CA ASN A 235 2.03 9.96 -2.76
C ASN A 235 2.50 9.70 -4.20
N LEU A 236 3.75 10.05 -4.51
CA LEU A 236 4.35 9.82 -5.82
C LEU A 236 4.51 8.32 -6.13
N VAL A 237 5.02 7.54 -5.17
CA VAL A 237 5.21 6.08 -5.29
C VAL A 237 3.87 5.39 -5.51
N VAL A 238 2.85 5.73 -4.71
CA VAL A 238 1.50 5.19 -4.86
C VAL A 238 0.94 5.53 -6.25
N PHE A 239 1.07 6.77 -6.70
CA PHE A 239 0.62 7.20 -8.03
C PHE A 239 1.27 6.41 -9.17
N PHE A 240 2.60 6.23 -9.14
CA PHE A 240 3.32 5.50 -10.18
C PHE A 240 2.98 4.01 -10.19
N ILE A 241 2.94 3.39 -9.00
CA ILE A 241 2.64 1.96 -8.88
C ILE A 241 1.19 1.69 -9.29
N ASP A 242 0.24 2.54 -8.88
CA ASP A 242 -1.16 2.38 -9.28
C ASP A 242 -1.37 2.53 -10.78
N LYS A 243 -0.58 3.36 -11.46
CA LYS A 243 -0.62 3.50 -12.93
C LYS A 243 -0.04 2.28 -13.65
N LYS A 244 0.87 1.56 -13.01
CA LYS A 244 1.55 0.39 -13.57
C LYS A 244 0.84 -0.92 -13.23
N LEU A 245 0.14 -0.99 -12.09
CA LEU A 245 -0.62 -2.17 -11.69
C LEU A 245 -2.03 -2.12 -12.29
N PRO A 246 -2.49 -3.19 -12.97
CA PRO A 246 -3.85 -3.27 -13.49
C PRO A 246 -4.87 -3.06 -12.37
N GLU A 247 -6.00 -2.39 -12.65
CA GLU A 247 -7.07 -2.20 -11.66
C GLU A 247 -7.55 -3.55 -11.10
N LEU A 248 -7.91 -3.59 -9.80
CA LEU A 248 -8.40 -4.83 -9.20
C LEU A 248 -9.69 -5.26 -9.91
N PRO A 249 -9.91 -6.56 -10.13
CA PRO A 249 -11.19 -7.02 -10.65
C PRO A 249 -12.29 -6.64 -9.65
N ASP A 250 -13.07 -5.63 -10.01
CA ASP A 250 -14.20 -5.17 -9.21
C ASP A 250 -15.26 -6.28 -9.17
N ARG A 251 -15.55 -6.76 -7.95
CA ARG A 251 -16.60 -7.77 -7.69
C ARG A 251 -18.01 -7.32 -8.10
N SER A 252 -18.21 -6.05 -8.50
CA SER A 252 -19.49 -5.57 -9.03
C SER A 252 -19.83 -6.09 -10.43
N ASN A 253 -18.84 -6.57 -11.19
CA ASN A 253 -19.06 -7.11 -12.55
C ASN A 253 -19.10 -8.66 -12.58
N GLY A 254 -19.08 -9.31 -11.42
CA GLY A 254 -18.97 -10.77 -11.28
C GLY A 254 -20.30 -11.53 -11.24
N SER A 255 -21.24 -11.24 -12.15
CA SER A 255 -22.34 -12.16 -12.48
C SER A 255 -22.03 -13.05 -13.69
N LEU A 256 -20.76 -13.14 -14.10
CA LEU A 256 -20.30 -14.20 -15.00
C LEU A 256 -19.47 -15.22 -14.21
N PRO A 257 -19.72 -16.53 -14.36
CA PRO A 257 -18.95 -17.55 -13.68
C PRO A 257 -17.50 -17.51 -14.18
N LEU A 258 -16.60 -17.59 -13.19
CA LEU A 258 -15.18 -17.82 -13.27
C LEU A 258 -14.82 -18.88 -14.35
N LEU A 259 -14.45 -18.44 -15.56
CA LEU A 259 -13.65 -19.25 -16.46
C LEU A 259 -12.18 -19.06 -16.09
N LEU A 260 -11.68 -19.99 -15.26
CA LEU A 260 -10.27 -20.24 -15.07
C LEU A 260 -9.57 -20.39 -16.44
N PRO A 261 -8.38 -19.79 -16.66
CA PRO A 261 -7.55 -20.14 -17.80
C PRO A 261 -6.97 -21.52 -17.56
N LEU A 262 -7.57 -22.54 -18.18
CA LEU A 262 -7.04 -23.89 -18.23
C LEU A 262 -5.69 -23.87 -18.94
N SER A 263 -4.68 -24.25 -18.16
CA SER A 263 -3.35 -24.71 -18.54
C SER A 263 -3.28 -25.27 -19.96
N THR A 264 -2.49 -24.62 -20.81
CA THR A 264 -2.02 -25.16 -22.09
C THR A 264 -1.11 -26.36 -21.84
N LYS A 265 -1.66 -27.57 -21.82
CA LYS A 265 -0.95 -28.78 -22.23
C LYS A 265 -1.93 -29.92 -22.54
N ASP A 266 -1.75 -30.49 -23.72
CA ASP A 266 -2.20 -31.81 -24.18
C ASP A 266 -3.69 -32.01 -24.50
N LYS A 267 -4.06 -31.76 -25.77
CA LYS A 267 -4.48 -32.83 -26.72
C LYS A 267 -4.84 -32.26 -28.09
N ASP A 268 -3.86 -32.27 -28.99
CA ASP A 268 -4.13 -32.47 -30.41
C ASP A 268 -4.66 -33.89 -30.58
N SER A 269 -5.94 -34.03 -30.93
CA SER A 269 -6.46 -35.03 -31.87
C SER A 269 -7.98 -35.13 -31.75
N LYS A 270 -8.61 -35.11 -32.93
CA LYS A 270 -9.89 -35.70 -33.32
C LYS A 270 -11.05 -34.71 -33.61
N THR A 271 -11.19 -34.50 -34.93
CA THR A 271 -12.43 -34.49 -35.75
C THR A 271 -13.40 -33.32 -35.53
N LYS A 272 -13.62 -32.39 -36.46
CA LYS A 272 -13.95 -32.51 -37.91
C LYS A 272 -15.22 -33.33 -38.16
N GLU A 273 -16.36 -32.79 -37.74
CA GLU A 273 -17.69 -32.90 -38.37
C GLU A 273 -18.65 -31.98 -37.61
N GLU A 274 -19.79 -31.61 -38.20
CA GLU A 274 -20.82 -30.69 -37.65
C GLU A 274 -20.73 -29.18 -37.97
N ASN A 275 -20.23 -28.79 -39.15
CA ASN A 275 -20.54 -27.46 -39.72
C ASN A 275 -21.10 -27.56 -41.15
N HIS A 276 -22.06 -28.46 -41.36
CA HIS A 276 -22.89 -28.47 -42.56
C HIS A 276 -24.30 -28.94 -42.20
N LYS A 277 -25.16 -28.02 -41.75
CA LYS A 277 -26.61 -28.06 -42.00
C LYS A 277 -27.30 -26.83 -41.41
N LEU A 278 -28.14 -26.21 -42.26
CA LEU A 278 -29.17 -25.21 -41.97
C LEU A 278 -28.76 -23.72 -42.02
N LEU A 279 -28.47 -23.28 -43.25
CA LEU A 279 -29.03 -22.03 -43.78
C LEU A 279 -30.54 -22.21 -43.95
N ASN A 280 -31.37 -21.33 -43.35
CA ASN A 280 -32.48 -20.59 -43.98
C ASN A 280 -33.38 -19.91 -42.92
N GLY A 281 -33.79 -18.66 -43.16
CA GLY A 281 -35.11 -18.16 -42.73
C GLY A 281 -35.18 -17.01 -41.71
N ASN A 282 -35.03 -15.77 -42.21
CA ASN A 282 -35.77 -14.53 -41.88
C ASN A 282 -36.29 -14.20 -40.46
N SER A 283 -35.93 -12.97 -40.06
CA SER A 283 -36.79 -11.86 -39.60
C SER A 283 -36.81 -11.45 -38.10
N ILE A 284 -36.65 -10.14 -37.93
CA ILE A 284 -37.02 -9.24 -36.82
C ILE A 284 -35.89 -8.86 -35.83
N ASP A 285 -35.40 -7.62 -35.99
CA ASP A 285 -34.62 -6.82 -35.05
C ASP A 285 -35.34 -6.61 -33.70
N PRO A 286 -34.60 -6.60 -32.57
CA PRO A 286 -34.98 -5.82 -31.40
C PRO A 286 -34.04 -4.63 -31.23
N ALA A 287 -34.63 -3.44 -31.24
CA ALA A 287 -33.98 -2.19 -30.92
C ALA A 287 -33.51 -2.13 -29.46
N ASP A 288 -32.36 -1.46 -29.31
CA ASP A 288 -31.90 -0.67 -28.17
C ASP A 288 -31.61 -1.38 -26.83
N TRP A 289 -30.32 -1.59 -26.56
CA TRP A 289 -29.74 -1.39 -25.24
C TRP A 289 -28.26 -0.97 -25.38
N ARG A 290 -27.98 0.34 -25.33
CA ARG A 290 -26.61 0.85 -25.16
C ARG A 290 -26.25 0.95 -23.67
N PRO A 291 -25.09 0.42 -23.25
CA PRO A 291 -24.31 1.00 -22.16
C PRO A 291 -23.19 1.88 -22.71
N ARG A 292 -23.09 3.08 -22.14
CA ARG A 292 -22.15 4.16 -22.45
C ARG A 292 -20.69 3.75 -22.17
N THR A 293 -19.83 3.84 -23.20
CA THR A 293 -18.39 3.57 -23.15
C THR A 293 -17.61 4.70 -22.46
N GLN A 294 -16.59 4.31 -21.71
CA GLN A 294 -15.55 5.16 -21.11
C GLN A 294 -14.82 6.02 -22.15
N VAL A 295 -14.51 7.26 -21.80
CA VAL A 295 -13.56 8.11 -22.54
C VAL A 295 -12.28 8.21 -21.72
N ASN A 296 -11.22 7.57 -22.21
CA ASN A 296 -9.84 7.94 -21.91
C ASN A 296 -9.13 8.10 -23.26
N GLY A 297 -9.04 9.35 -23.74
CA GLY A 297 -8.35 9.70 -24.98
C GLY A 297 -6.91 10.09 -24.71
N LYS A 298 -5.99 9.18 -25.02
CA LYS A 298 -4.64 9.53 -25.48
C LYS A 298 -4.59 9.15 -26.95
N THR A 299 -4.44 10.13 -27.83
CA THR A 299 -4.16 9.88 -29.24
C THR A 299 -2.78 10.43 -29.56
N LEU A 300 -1.92 9.50 -29.96
CA LEU A 300 -0.61 9.69 -30.57
C LEU A 300 -0.82 10.18 -32.02
N GLU A 301 0.20 10.87 -32.49
CA GLU A 301 0.41 11.44 -33.82
C GLU A 301 0.06 10.50 -34.98
N ASP A 302 -0.59 11.03 -36.01
CA ASP A 302 -0.57 10.46 -37.36
C ASP A 302 -0.02 11.50 -38.32
N ALA A 303 1.14 11.16 -38.89
CA ALA A 303 1.71 11.77 -40.07
C ALA A 303 0.98 11.22 -41.31
N ASN A 304 0.52 12.10 -42.19
CA ASN A 304 0.41 11.79 -43.61
C ASN A 304 0.44 13.09 -44.41
N GLY A 305 1.56 13.32 -45.09
CA GLY A 305 1.69 14.31 -46.13
C GLY A 305 1.42 13.70 -47.50
N ILE A 306 0.61 14.38 -48.32
CA ILE A 306 0.61 14.27 -49.78
C ILE A 306 0.37 15.67 -50.37
N HIS A 307 1.41 16.18 -51.04
CA HIS A 307 1.51 16.97 -52.29
C HIS A 307 0.31 17.87 -52.72
N VAL A 308 0.48 19.22 -52.86
CA VAL A 308 0.83 20.00 -54.10
C VAL A 308 -0.39 20.14 -55.05
N ASP A 309 -0.83 21.29 -55.58
CA ASP A 309 -0.12 22.46 -56.12
C ASP A 309 -1.03 23.72 -56.20
N THR A 310 -0.38 24.88 -56.10
CA THR A 310 -0.55 26.12 -56.88
C THR A 310 -1.94 26.69 -57.24
N ALA A 311 -2.22 27.89 -56.71
CA ALA A 311 -2.85 28.98 -57.46
C ALA A 311 -2.41 30.36 -56.91
N MET A 312 -1.62 31.08 -57.70
CA MET A 312 -1.31 32.52 -57.54
C MET A 312 -2.52 33.38 -57.90
N ASN A 313 -2.75 34.47 -57.16
CA ASN A 313 -2.71 35.85 -57.68
C ASN A 313 -3.10 36.87 -56.59
N GLY A 314 -2.33 37.96 -56.49
CA GLY A 314 -2.87 39.26 -56.07
C GLY A 314 -2.07 40.15 -55.11
N ALA A 315 -0.79 40.43 -55.38
CA ALA A 315 -0.13 41.74 -55.21
C ALA A 315 1.28 41.71 -55.80
#